data_AF-A0A142EN08-F1
#
_entry.id   AF-A0A142EN08-F1
#
_cell.length_a   1.000
_cell.length_b   1.000
_cell.length_c   1.000
_cell.angle_alpha   90.00
_cell.angle_beta   90.00
_cell.angle_gamma   90.00
#
_symmetry.space_group_name_H-M   'P 1'
#
loop_
_entity.id
_entity.type
_entity.pdbx_description
1 polymer ?
#
loop_
_entity_poly.entity_id
_entity_poly.type
_entity_poly.pdbx_seq_one_letter_code
_entity_poly.pdbx_strand_id
1 'polypeptide(L)'
;MKKIVFLFIATLLVQFSFAQEQGFTSLFNGKNLDGWVGNKQSYQAKEGMIVIEPQGGGGGNLFTEKEYGNFILRFEFQLTPGANNGLGIHAPLEGDAAYVGKEIQILDSEHEKYANLQVYQYHGSVYGVIPAKRGFLKPTGEWNQQEVIVEHPKIKVILNGTVILEGDYLEASKEGTLDHKEHPGLQRSRGHIGFLGHGDVVHFRNIRIKEL
;
A
#
# COMPACT_ATOMS: atom_id res chain seq x y z
N MET A 1 33.19 -57.91 13.27
CA MET A 1 33.36 -56.58 12.63
C MET A 1 31.96 -56.00 12.40
N LYS A 2 31.54 -54.98 13.16
CA LYS A 2 30.21 -54.36 13.03
C LYS A 2 30.32 -53.20 12.02
N LYS A 3 29.59 -53.29 10.90
CA LYS A 3 29.53 -52.22 9.89
C LYS A 3 28.56 -51.14 10.37
N ILE A 4 29.08 -49.95 10.65
CA ILE A 4 28.30 -48.74 10.94
C ILE A 4 27.90 -48.16 9.58
N VAL A 5 26.60 -48.08 9.32
CA VAL A 5 26.05 -47.38 8.15
C VAL A 5 25.74 -45.94 8.58
N PHE A 6 26.46 -44.99 8.00
CA PHE A 6 26.14 -43.57 8.13
C PHE A 6 25.00 -43.23 7.17
N LEU A 7 23.85 -42.85 7.71
CA LEU A 7 22.74 -42.31 6.95
C LEU A 7 22.97 -40.81 6.76
N PHE A 8 23.36 -40.40 5.55
CA PHE A 8 23.39 -39.00 5.17
C PHE A 8 21.96 -38.51 4.93
N ILE A 9 21.41 -37.73 5.86
CA ILE A 9 20.17 -36.99 5.64
C ILE A 9 20.53 -35.74 4.86
N ALA A 10 20.25 -35.75 3.55
CA ALA A 10 20.33 -34.57 2.72
C ALA A 10 19.15 -33.65 3.06
N THR A 11 19.42 -32.55 3.77
CA THR A 11 18.42 -31.52 4.05
C THR A 11 18.11 -30.80 2.74
N LEU A 12 16.95 -31.11 2.16
CA LEU A 12 16.46 -30.44 0.96
C LEU A 12 16.07 -29.00 1.34
N LEU A 13 16.93 -28.04 1.02
CA LEU A 13 16.59 -26.62 1.07
C LEU A 13 15.56 -26.35 -0.03
N VAL A 14 14.29 -26.30 0.34
CA VAL A 14 13.22 -25.82 -0.55
C VAL A 14 13.46 -24.34 -0.76
N GLN A 15 14.10 -23.99 -1.88
CA GLN A 15 14.11 -22.61 -2.35
C GLN A 15 12.69 -22.30 -2.83
N PHE A 16 11.96 -21.49 -2.06
CA PHE A 16 10.74 -20.86 -2.54
C PHE A 16 11.12 -19.84 -3.61
N SER A 17 11.19 -20.31 -4.86
CA SER A 17 11.13 -19.42 -6.01
C SER A 17 9.70 -18.91 -6.10
N PHE A 18 9.46 -17.66 -5.72
CA PHE A 18 8.20 -17.00 -6.06
C PHE A 18 8.07 -17.05 -7.58
N ALA A 19 7.09 -17.81 -8.09
CA ALA A 19 6.80 -17.81 -9.52
C ALA A 19 6.50 -16.36 -9.92
N GLN A 20 7.31 -15.82 -10.82
CA GLN A 20 7.14 -14.47 -11.32
C GLN A 20 5.79 -14.41 -12.03
N GLU A 21 4.81 -13.75 -11.39
CA GLU A 21 3.49 -13.59 -11.95
C GLU A 21 3.59 -12.85 -13.29
N GLN A 22 2.98 -13.38 -14.34
CA GLN A 22 3.19 -12.88 -15.70
C GLN A 22 2.82 -11.40 -15.81
N GLY A 23 3.79 -10.59 -16.24
CA GLY A 23 3.63 -9.14 -16.41
C GLY A 23 3.80 -8.31 -15.13
N PHE A 24 4.00 -8.95 -13.97
CA PHE A 24 4.31 -8.23 -12.74
C PHE A 24 5.82 -8.13 -12.50
N THR A 25 6.22 -6.95 -12.02
CA THR A 25 7.57 -6.66 -11.52
C THR A 25 7.50 -6.38 -10.03
N SER A 26 8.44 -6.91 -9.25
CA SER A 26 8.52 -6.59 -7.82
C SER A 26 8.99 -5.14 -7.63
N LEU A 27 8.30 -4.38 -6.79
CA LEU A 27 8.72 -3.04 -6.38
C LEU A 27 9.64 -3.07 -5.16
N PHE A 28 9.65 -4.18 -4.42
CA PHE A 28 10.53 -4.37 -3.28
C PHE A 28 11.40 -5.62 -3.46
N ASN A 29 12.70 -5.46 -3.23
CA ASN A 29 13.68 -6.54 -3.45
C ASN A 29 13.84 -7.49 -2.25
N GLY A 30 13.11 -7.25 -1.15
CA GLY A 30 13.15 -8.08 0.06
C GLY A 30 14.34 -7.79 0.98
N LYS A 31 15.25 -6.88 0.62
CA LYS A 31 16.52 -6.67 1.33
C LYS A 31 16.76 -5.24 1.77
N ASN A 32 16.49 -4.27 0.91
CA ASN A 32 16.77 -2.86 1.14
C ASN A 32 15.76 -1.98 0.39
N LEU A 33 15.89 -0.66 0.53
CA LEU A 33 15.01 0.33 -0.09
C LEU A 33 15.62 0.91 -1.40
N ASP A 34 16.36 0.10 -2.15
CA ASP A 34 16.78 0.47 -3.51
C ASP A 34 15.54 0.55 -4.41
N GLY A 35 15.47 1.59 -5.26
CA GLY A 35 14.26 1.88 -6.05
C GLY A 35 13.17 2.65 -5.29
N TRP A 36 13.46 3.08 -4.05
CA TRP A 36 12.58 3.93 -3.24
C TRP A 36 13.30 5.22 -2.85
N VAL A 37 12.56 6.30 -2.62
CA VAL A 37 13.04 7.63 -2.15
C VAL A 37 12.09 8.18 -1.07
N GLY A 38 12.47 9.28 -0.42
CA GLY A 38 11.71 9.86 0.69
C GLY A 38 12.23 9.42 2.05
N ASN A 39 11.33 9.18 3.02
CA ASN A 39 11.71 8.92 4.40
C ASN A 39 12.21 7.48 4.62
N LYS A 40 13.49 7.24 4.33
CA LYS A 40 14.20 5.98 4.66
C LYS A 40 14.67 5.88 6.11
N GLN A 41 14.35 6.85 6.97
CA GLN A 41 14.64 6.79 8.41
C GLN A 41 13.52 6.05 9.14
N SER A 42 12.27 6.46 8.88
CA SER A 42 11.09 5.81 9.46
C SER A 42 10.71 4.54 8.72
N TYR A 43 10.88 4.48 7.40
CA TYR A 43 10.73 3.23 6.65
C TYR A 43 12.04 2.46 6.60
N GLN A 44 11.98 1.17 6.92
CA GLN A 44 13.13 0.26 6.95
C GLN A 44 12.79 -1.05 6.26
N ALA A 45 13.78 -1.66 5.61
CA ALA A 45 13.66 -3.02 5.12
C ALA A 45 14.03 -4.00 6.24
N LYS A 46 13.09 -4.87 6.64
CA LYS A 46 13.30 -5.89 7.68
C LYS A 46 12.63 -7.19 7.29
N GLU A 47 13.36 -8.30 7.34
CA GLU A 47 12.80 -9.65 7.17
C GLU A 47 11.94 -9.84 5.90
N GLY A 48 12.34 -9.26 4.77
CA GLY A 48 11.55 -9.35 3.54
C GLY A 48 10.32 -8.44 3.51
N MET A 49 10.23 -7.45 4.40
CA MET A 49 9.17 -6.45 4.47
C MET A 49 9.72 -5.03 4.40
N ILE A 50 8.89 -4.09 3.96
CA ILE A 50 9.04 -2.68 4.28
C ILE A 50 8.23 -2.43 5.55
N VAL A 51 8.87 -1.87 6.57
CA VAL A 51 8.27 -1.58 7.87
C VAL A 51 8.39 -0.10 8.15
N ILE A 52 7.31 0.56 8.54
CA ILE A 52 7.40 1.89 9.14
C ILE A 52 7.53 1.74 10.66
N GLU A 53 8.65 2.21 11.21
CA GLU A 53 8.87 2.34 12.65
C GLU A 53 9.13 3.81 12.98
N PRO A 54 8.27 4.45 13.79
CA PRO A 54 8.38 5.86 14.12
C PRO A 54 9.48 6.10 15.17
N GLN A 55 10.75 5.87 14.83
CA GLN A 55 11.86 6.32 15.68
C GLN A 55 12.23 7.77 15.34
N GLY A 56 12.41 8.62 16.36
CA GLY A 56 13.09 9.92 16.26
C GLY A 56 12.34 11.11 15.64
N GLY A 57 11.03 11.02 15.37
CA GLY A 57 10.27 12.17 14.83
C GLY A 57 9.00 11.83 14.03
N GLY A 58 8.83 10.57 13.61
CA GLY A 58 7.56 9.95 13.18
C GLY A 58 7.03 10.33 11.78
N GLY A 59 6.48 9.35 11.06
CA GLY A 59 5.68 9.55 9.84
C GLY A 59 6.47 9.83 8.56
N GLY A 60 5.89 10.57 7.63
CA GLY A 60 6.49 10.92 6.34
C GLY A 60 6.25 9.87 5.25
N ASN A 61 6.71 10.18 4.04
CA ASN A 61 6.35 9.41 2.86
C ASN A 61 7.55 8.65 2.29
N LEU A 62 7.33 7.39 1.93
CA LEU A 62 8.26 6.61 1.12
C LEU A 62 7.64 6.44 -0.27
N PHE A 63 8.38 6.79 -1.32
CA PHE A 63 7.91 6.75 -2.69
C PHE A 63 8.78 5.83 -3.54
N THR A 64 8.23 5.26 -4.61
CA THR A 64 9.02 4.65 -5.67
C THR A 64 9.89 5.71 -6.36
N GLU A 65 11.11 5.37 -6.77
CA GLU A 65 11.94 6.25 -7.61
C GLU A 65 11.29 6.47 -8.99
N LYS A 66 10.74 5.41 -9.57
CA LYS A 66 10.02 5.44 -10.84
C LYS A 66 8.61 5.99 -10.66
N GLU A 67 8.16 6.75 -11.64
CA GLU A 67 6.75 7.13 -11.80
C GLU A 67 5.97 6.12 -12.67
N TYR A 68 4.68 5.98 -12.37
CA TYR A 68 3.76 5.06 -13.01
C TYR A 68 2.49 5.79 -13.49
N GLY A 69 1.97 5.37 -14.64
CA GLY A 69 0.71 5.87 -15.22
C GLY A 69 -0.45 4.97 -14.85
N ASN A 70 -0.97 4.21 -15.82
CA ASN A 70 -1.93 3.14 -15.58
C ASN A 70 -1.22 1.88 -15.09
N PHE A 71 -1.79 1.20 -14.10
CA PHE A 71 -1.17 0.02 -13.51
C PHE A 71 -2.16 -0.87 -12.73
N ILE A 72 -1.72 -2.09 -12.46
CA ILE A 72 -2.25 -2.97 -11.41
C ILE A 72 -1.17 -3.11 -10.34
N LEU A 73 -1.45 -2.65 -9.13
CA LEU A 73 -0.58 -2.80 -7.97
C LEU A 73 -1.17 -3.86 -7.05
N ARG A 74 -0.34 -4.81 -6.62
CA ARG A 74 -0.68 -5.81 -5.60
C ARG A 74 0.32 -5.74 -4.47
N PHE A 75 -0.18 -5.77 -3.25
CA PHE A 75 0.65 -5.80 -2.06
C PHE A 75 -0.11 -6.42 -0.90
N GLU A 76 0.65 -6.81 0.11
CA GLU A 76 0.11 -7.22 1.40
C GLU A 76 0.49 -6.20 2.45
N PHE A 77 -0.43 -5.95 3.38
CA PHE A 77 -0.17 -5.09 4.52
C PHE A 77 -0.70 -5.70 5.82
N GLN A 78 -0.08 -5.34 6.94
CA GLN A 78 -0.50 -5.73 8.28
C GLN A 78 -0.51 -4.49 9.17
N LEU A 79 -1.63 -4.29 9.86
CA LEU A 79 -1.86 -3.14 10.75
C LEU A 79 -1.63 -3.53 12.20
N THR A 80 -1.05 -2.63 12.99
CA THR A 80 -1.19 -2.65 14.46
C THR A 80 -2.49 -1.95 14.88
N PRO A 81 -2.99 -2.17 16.12
CA PRO A 81 -4.16 -1.45 16.63
C PRO A 81 -4.07 0.05 16.40
N GLY A 82 -5.06 0.58 15.70
CA GLY A 82 -5.17 2.00 15.38
C GLY A 82 -4.25 2.49 14.25
N ALA A 83 -3.50 1.64 13.56
CA ALA A 83 -2.51 2.15 12.60
C ALA A 83 -3.14 2.95 11.45
N ASN A 84 -2.47 4.05 11.08
CA ASN A 84 -2.81 4.92 9.95
C ASN A 84 -1.63 5.08 8.99
N ASN A 85 -1.90 4.86 7.71
CA ASN A 85 -1.00 5.07 6.59
C ASN A 85 -1.85 5.35 5.33
N GLY A 86 -1.22 5.64 4.20
CA GLY A 86 -1.91 5.80 2.93
C GLY A 86 -1.15 5.15 1.78
N LEU A 87 -1.86 4.70 0.76
CA LEU A 87 -1.27 4.41 -0.54
C LEU A 87 -1.39 5.66 -1.40
N GLY A 88 -0.27 6.36 -1.61
CA GLY A 88 -0.17 7.42 -2.59
C GLY A 88 -0.09 6.85 -4.00
N ILE A 89 -0.91 7.39 -4.92
CA ILE A 89 -0.82 7.12 -6.36
C ILE A 89 -0.70 8.43 -7.13
N HIS A 90 0.04 8.39 -8.25
CA HIS A 90 0.36 9.57 -9.05
C HIS A 90 0.90 10.73 -8.20
N ALA A 91 1.61 10.40 -7.11
CA ALA A 91 2.11 11.38 -6.16
C ALA A 91 3.33 12.09 -6.75
N PRO A 92 3.48 13.40 -6.53
CA PRO A 92 4.76 14.07 -6.72
C PRO A 92 5.64 13.80 -5.49
N LEU A 93 6.92 14.16 -5.55
CA LEU A 93 7.81 14.05 -4.37
C LEU A 93 7.59 15.16 -3.34
N GLU A 94 6.98 16.28 -3.73
CA GLU A 94 6.79 17.45 -2.89
C GLU A 94 5.32 17.83 -2.76
N GLY A 95 4.96 18.42 -1.61
CA GLY A 95 3.59 18.78 -1.28
C GLY A 95 2.84 17.65 -0.55
N ASP A 96 1.58 17.91 -0.22
CA ASP A 96 0.72 16.93 0.45
C ASP A 96 0.25 15.87 -0.55
N ALA A 97 0.92 14.71 -0.54
CA ALA A 97 0.69 13.62 -1.47
C ALA A 97 -0.77 13.14 -1.51
N ALA A 98 -1.56 13.37 -0.44
CA ALA A 98 -2.99 13.07 -0.43
C ALA A 98 -3.77 13.94 -1.42
N TYR A 99 -3.44 15.23 -1.55
CA TYR A 99 -4.18 16.19 -2.39
C TYR A 99 -3.48 16.55 -3.70
N VAL A 100 -2.15 16.64 -3.70
CA VAL A 100 -1.38 16.88 -4.92
C VAL A 100 -1.14 15.60 -5.70
N GLY A 101 -1.24 14.42 -5.08
CA GLY A 101 -1.37 13.11 -5.74
C GLY A 101 -2.81 12.61 -5.61
N LYS A 102 -2.97 11.37 -5.14
CA LYS A 102 -4.22 10.82 -4.60
C LYS A 102 -3.86 9.81 -3.54
N GLU A 103 -4.63 9.74 -2.46
CA GLU A 103 -4.46 8.74 -1.41
C GLU A 103 -5.58 7.69 -1.44
N ILE A 104 -5.20 6.43 -1.33
CA ILE A 104 -6.09 5.32 -0.99
C ILE A 104 -5.78 4.94 0.46
N GLN A 105 -6.77 5.11 1.33
CA GLN A 105 -6.59 5.05 2.78
C GLN A 105 -6.14 3.65 3.26
N ILE A 106 -5.14 3.57 4.15
CA ILE A 106 -4.69 2.35 4.84
C ILE A 106 -4.84 2.55 6.36
N LEU A 107 -5.98 2.10 6.91
CA LEU A 107 -6.40 2.48 8.25
C LEU A 107 -7.04 1.34 9.02
N ASP A 108 -6.70 1.19 10.31
CA ASP A 108 -7.49 0.40 11.26
C ASP A 108 -8.80 1.12 11.60
N SER A 109 -9.71 1.09 10.63
CA SER A 109 -10.91 1.91 10.54
C SER A 109 -11.90 1.74 11.69
N GLU A 110 -11.88 0.58 12.35
CA GLU A 110 -12.83 0.22 13.40
C GLU A 110 -12.26 0.46 14.81
N HIS A 111 -11.03 0.99 14.91
CA HIS A 111 -10.44 1.37 16.19
C HIS A 111 -11.19 2.53 16.85
N GLU A 112 -11.36 2.49 18.17
CA GLU A 112 -12.16 3.48 18.94
C GLU A 112 -11.70 4.93 18.75
N LYS A 113 -10.39 5.15 18.51
CA LYS A 113 -9.83 6.48 18.23
C LYS A 113 -10.39 7.14 16.96
N TYR A 114 -11.04 6.37 16.10
CA TYR A 114 -11.63 6.78 14.83
C TYR A 114 -13.17 6.80 14.84
N ALA A 115 -13.79 6.96 16.02
CA ALA A 115 -15.24 6.95 16.19
C ALA A 115 -16.02 7.96 15.31
N ASN A 116 -15.36 9.01 14.82
CA ASN A 116 -16.00 10.12 14.08
C ASN A 116 -15.50 10.27 12.63
N LEU A 117 -14.99 9.19 12.03
CA LEU A 117 -14.58 9.24 10.62
C LEU A 117 -15.75 9.61 9.71
N GLN A 118 -15.46 10.46 8.73
CA GLN A 118 -16.34 10.67 7.58
C GLN A 118 -16.22 9.47 6.63
N VAL A 119 -17.25 9.26 5.81
CA VAL A 119 -17.34 8.10 4.92
C VAL A 119 -16.16 7.95 3.95
N TYR A 120 -15.54 9.07 3.55
CA TYR A 120 -14.38 9.11 2.65
C TYR A 120 -13.03 8.87 3.35
N GLN A 121 -13.02 8.71 4.68
CA GLN A 121 -11.81 8.51 5.49
C GLN A 121 -11.62 7.06 5.92
N TYR A 122 -12.54 6.16 5.56
CA TYR A 122 -12.39 4.73 5.86
C TYR A 122 -11.39 4.06 4.90
N HIS A 123 -10.77 2.97 5.35
CA HIS A 123 -9.82 2.18 4.57
C HIS A 123 -10.33 1.85 3.17
N GLY A 124 -9.43 1.95 2.19
CA GLY A 124 -9.71 1.68 0.78
C GLY A 124 -10.42 2.81 0.04
N SER A 125 -10.91 3.85 0.74
CA SER A 125 -11.50 5.02 0.10
C SER A 125 -10.45 5.80 -0.67
N VAL A 126 -10.84 6.42 -1.78
CA VAL A 126 -10.06 7.54 -2.34
C VAL A 126 -10.32 8.72 -1.42
N TYR A 127 -9.29 9.10 -0.64
CA TYR A 127 -9.44 10.03 0.46
C TYR A 127 -10.06 11.35 -0.01
N GLY A 128 -11.14 11.78 0.65
CA GLY A 128 -11.88 13.00 0.31
C GLY A 128 -12.81 12.89 -0.90
N VAL A 129 -12.82 11.78 -1.64
CA VAL A 129 -13.48 11.72 -2.97
C VAL A 129 -14.46 10.56 -3.10
N ILE A 130 -14.01 9.31 -2.94
CA ILE A 130 -14.85 8.12 -3.16
C ILE A 130 -14.81 7.23 -1.91
N PRO A 131 -15.92 7.05 -1.19
CA PRO A 131 -16.01 6.11 -0.07
C PRO A 131 -15.88 4.66 -0.53
N ALA A 132 -15.15 3.84 0.24
CA ALA A 132 -15.10 2.39 0.06
C ALA A 132 -16.11 1.66 0.95
N LYS A 133 -16.44 0.43 0.56
CA LYS A 133 -17.20 -0.52 1.40
C LYS A 133 -16.35 -0.94 2.61
N ARG A 134 -17.00 -1.04 3.76
CA ARG A 134 -16.38 -1.43 5.05
C ARG A 134 -16.60 -2.91 5.39
N GLY A 135 -15.89 -3.40 6.41
CA GLY A 135 -16.08 -4.75 6.97
C GLY A 135 -15.27 -5.86 6.30
N PHE A 136 -14.30 -5.51 5.45
CA PHE A 136 -13.48 -6.46 4.70
C PHE A 136 -12.02 -6.54 5.19
N LEU A 137 -11.63 -5.70 6.14
CA LEU A 137 -10.34 -5.81 6.84
C LEU A 137 -10.33 -7.04 7.73
N LYS A 138 -9.19 -7.73 7.75
CA LYS A 138 -8.91 -8.72 8.79
C LYS A 138 -8.54 -8.02 10.11
N PRO A 139 -8.65 -8.72 11.24
CA PRO A 139 -8.16 -8.21 12.53
C PRO A 139 -6.71 -7.71 12.46
N THR A 140 -6.36 -6.75 13.32
CA THR A 140 -4.98 -6.26 13.42
C THR A 140 -4.03 -7.40 13.80
N GLY A 141 -2.81 -7.34 13.26
CA GLY A 141 -1.86 -8.46 13.31
C GLY A 141 -2.05 -9.51 12.21
N GLU A 142 -3.14 -9.50 11.44
CA GLU A 142 -3.29 -10.35 10.26
C GLU A 142 -2.91 -9.65 8.95
N TRP A 143 -2.43 -10.43 7.99
CA TRP A 143 -2.07 -9.93 6.66
C TRP A 143 -3.30 -9.78 5.78
N ASN A 144 -3.54 -8.55 5.34
CA ASN A 144 -4.50 -8.19 4.30
C ASN A 144 -3.81 -8.22 2.93
N GLN A 145 -4.56 -8.63 1.90
CA GLN A 145 -4.11 -8.54 0.51
C GLN A 145 -4.92 -7.45 -0.20
N GLN A 146 -4.24 -6.49 -0.83
CA GLN A 146 -4.87 -5.42 -1.58
C GLN A 146 -4.37 -5.39 -3.02
N GLU A 147 -5.31 -5.26 -3.95
CA GLU A 147 -5.07 -4.97 -5.36
C GLU A 147 -5.71 -3.62 -5.70
N VAL A 148 -4.94 -2.76 -6.37
CA VAL A 148 -5.40 -1.46 -6.84
C VAL A 148 -5.14 -1.38 -8.34
N ILE A 149 -6.21 -1.24 -9.12
CA ILE A 149 -6.16 -1.06 -10.56
C ILE A 149 -6.43 0.41 -10.84
N VAL A 150 -5.51 1.06 -11.53
CA VAL A 150 -5.60 2.47 -11.91
C VAL A 150 -5.56 2.56 -13.43
N GLU A 151 -6.64 3.07 -14.01
CA GLU A 151 -6.80 3.36 -15.43
C GLU A 151 -7.37 4.76 -15.54
N HIS A 152 -6.52 5.79 -15.43
CA HIS A 152 -6.95 7.18 -15.23
C HIS A 152 -8.12 7.57 -16.18
N PRO A 153 -9.24 8.11 -15.67
CA PRO A 153 -9.52 8.49 -14.27
C PRO A 153 -10.21 7.42 -13.41
N LYS A 154 -10.27 6.17 -13.86
CA LYS A 154 -10.91 5.06 -13.16
C LYS A 154 -9.97 4.40 -12.15
N ILE A 155 -10.56 3.93 -11.07
CA ILE A 155 -9.87 3.17 -10.03
C ILE A 155 -10.75 2.03 -9.52
N LYS A 156 -10.11 0.89 -9.23
CA LYS A 156 -10.71 -0.25 -8.53
C LYS A 156 -9.81 -0.68 -7.39
N VAL A 157 -10.39 -0.82 -6.20
CA VAL A 157 -9.72 -1.33 -4.99
C VAL A 157 -10.37 -2.65 -4.60
N ILE A 158 -9.56 -3.69 -4.53
CA ILE A 158 -9.95 -5.03 -4.12
C ILE A 158 -9.19 -5.35 -2.83
N LEU A 159 -9.94 -5.67 -1.78
CA LEU A 159 -9.39 -6.05 -0.48
C LEU A 159 -9.82 -7.48 -0.15
N ASN A 160 -8.85 -8.35 0.13
CA ASN A 160 -9.08 -9.75 0.50
C ASN A 160 -10.05 -10.47 -0.47
N GLY A 161 -9.89 -10.20 -1.78
CA GLY A 161 -10.72 -10.77 -2.85
C GLY A 161 -12.07 -10.09 -3.10
N THR A 162 -12.42 -9.05 -2.34
CA THR A 162 -13.69 -8.31 -2.53
C THR A 162 -13.45 -6.92 -3.12
N VAL A 163 -14.21 -6.56 -4.15
CA VAL A 163 -14.23 -5.19 -4.68
C VAL A 163 -14.91 -4.27 -3.66
N ILE A 164 -14.12 -3.44 -3.00
CA ILE A 164 -14.59 -2.48 -1.99
C ILE A 164 -14.79 -1.08 -2.55
N LEU A 165 -14.12 -0.74 -3.66
CA LEU A 165 -14.30 0.52 -4.37
C LEU A 165 -14.11 0.28 -5.87
N GLU A 166 -15.00 0.84 -6.68
CA GLU A 166 -14.86 0.93 -8.14
C GLU A 166 -15.54 2.23 -8.58
N GLY A 167 -14.80 3.09 -9.29
CA GLY A 167 -15.35 4.38 -9.70
C GLY A 167 -14.41 5.21 -10.55
N ASP A 168 -14.90 6.37 -10.95
CA ASP A 168 -14.18 7.42 -11.68
C ASP A 168 -14.07 8.64 -10.74
N TYR A 169 -12.85 8.98 -10.33
CA TYR A 169 -12.64 10.04 -9.34
C TYR A 169 -12.83 11.45 -9.90
N LEU A 170 -12.79 11.64 -11.23
CA LEU A 170 -13.10 12.95 -11.83
C LEU A 170 -14.61 13.16 -11.90
N GLU A 171 -15.35 12.10 -12.27
CA GLU A 171 -16.82 12.14 -12.24
C GLU A 171 -17.34 12.30 -10.80
N ALA A 172 -16.75 11.59 -9.84
CA ALA A 172 -17.14 11.68 -8.43
C ALA A 172 -16.87 13.06 -7.81
N SER A 173 -15.90 13.82 -8.34
CA SER A 173 -15.52 15.14 -7.83
C SER A 173 -16.04 16.31 -8.67
N LYS A 174 -16.91 16.08 -9.66
CA LYS A 174 -17.32 17.12 -10.61
C LYS A 174 -18.01 18.33 -9.98
N GLU A 175 -18.73 18.10 -8.87
CA GLU A 175 -19.39 19.13 -8.06
C GLU A 175 -18.56 19.52 -6.81
N GLY A 176 -17.27 19.16 -6.79
CA GLY A 176 -16.40 19.28 -5.63
C GLY A 176 -16.16 17.95 -4.91
N THR A 177 -15.13 17.91 -4.07
CA THR A 177 -14.81 16.74 -3.25
C THR A 177 -15.71 16.66 -2.01
N LEU A 178 -15.84 15.46 -1.44
CA LEU A 178 -16.66 15.22 -0.24
C LEU A 178 -16.09 15.88 1.01
N ASP A 179 -14.80 16.16 1.03
CA ASP A 179 -14.14 16.90 2.11
C ASP A 179 -14.06 18.43 1.87
N HIS A 180 -14.61 18.89 0.75
CA HIS A 180 -14.68 20.30 0.34
C HIS A 180 -13.31 20.98 0.19
N LYS A 181 -12.24 20.21 -0.07
CA LYS A 181 -10.90 20.73 -0.31
C LYS A 181 -10.54 20.71 -1.78
N GLU A 182 -9.67 21.64 -2.17
CA GLU A 182 -9.02 21.61 -3.48
C GLU A 182 -8.14 20.37 -3.60
N HIS A 183 -8.32 19.63 -4.70
CA HIS A 183 -7.61 18.38 -4.94
C HIS A 183 -6.99 18.37 -6.34
N PRO A 184 -5.98 19.22 -6.61
CA PRO A 184 -5.39 19.36 -7.94
C PRO A 184 -4.77 18.07 -8.47
N GLY A 185 -4.36 17.17 -7.56
CA GLY A 185 -3.82 15.87 -7.90
C GLY A 185 -4.80 14.93 -8.59
N LEU A 186 -6.12 15.18 -8.54
CA LEU A 186 -7.11 14.38 -9.25
C LEU A 186 -6.84 14.34 -10.77
N GLN A 187 -6.39 15.45 -11.35
CA GLN A 187 -6.07 15.55 -12.77
C GLN A 187 -4.76 14.85 -13.16
N ARG A 188 -3.89 14.50 -12.19
CA ARG A 188 -2.63 13.84 -12.52
C ARG A 188 -2.89 12.39 -12.94
N SER A 189 -2.28 11.97 -14.04
CA SER A 189 -2.39 10.62 -14.62
C SER A 189 -1.10 9.81 -14.50
N ARG A 190 -0.03 10.39 -13.96
CA ARG A 190 1.26 9.77 -13.76
C ARG A 190 1.97 10.33 -12.53
N GLY A 191 2.70 9.51 -11.79
CA GLY A 191 3.56 9.95 -10.69
C GLY A 191 4.03 8.77 -9.86
N HIS A 192 4.62 9.04 -8.71
CA HIS A 192 5.14 8.02 -7.81
C HIS A 192 4.01 7.23 -7.13
N ILE A 193 4.32 5.99 -6.77
CA ILE A 193 3.54 5.21 -5.81
C ILE A 193 4.22 5.39 -4.45
N GLY A 194 3.47 5.54 -3.37
CA GLY A 194 4.08 5.68 -2.05
C GLY A 194 3.26 5.15 -0.90
N PHE A 195 3.94 4.96 0.23
CA PHE A 195 3.32 4.73 1.53
C PHE A 195 3.42 6.02 2.34
N LEU A 196 2.27 6.54 2.76
CA LEU A 196 2.09 7.84 3.38
C LEU A 196 1.96 7.67 4.89
N GLY A 197 3.08 7.73 5.59
CA GLY A 197 3.17 7.32 6.99
C GLY A 197 2.66 8.37 7.96
N HIS A 198 1.75 7.97 8.86
CA HIS A 198 1.23 8.83 9.93
C HIS A 198 1.78 8.50 11.31
N GLY A 199 2.96 7.85 11.37
CA GLY A 199 3.67 7.59 12.61
C GLY A 199 3.19 6.35 13.37
N ASP A 200 2.34 5.53 12.77
CA ASP A 200 1.96 4.21 13.29
C ASP A 200 2.75 3.10 12.59
N VAL A 201 2.89 1.94 13.26
CA VAL A 201 3.58 0.78 12.69
C VAL A 201 2.69 0.07 11.69
N VAL A 202 3.21 -0.11 10.47
CA VAL A 202 2.58 -0.87 9.39
C VAL A 202 3.66 -1.68 8.68
N HIS A 203 3.33 -2.93 8.37
CA HIS A 203 4.21 -3.82 7.60
C HIS A 203 3.66 -3.97 6.19
N PHE A 204 4.54 -3.93 5.19
CA PHE A 204 4.22 -4.14 3.77
C PHE A 204 5.11 -5.22 3.18
N ARG A 205 4.55 -6.09 2.35
CA ARG A 205 5.32 -7.10 1.60
C ARG A 205 4.63 -7.49 0.30
N ASN A 206 5.31 -8.33 -0.49
CA ASN A 206 4.79 -8.85 -1.75
C ASN A 206 4.32 -7.75 -2.73
N ILE A 207 5.00 -6.60 -2.68
CA ILE A 207 4.65 -5.38 -3.43
C ILE A 207 5.10 -5.57 -4.88
N ARG A 208 4.14 -5.69 -5.79
CA ARG A 208 4.38 -5.95 -7.21
C ARG A 208 3.43 -5.17 -8.09
N ILE A 209 3.91 -4.74 -9.24
CA ILE A 209 3.17 -3.90 -10.17
C ILE A 209 3.19 -4.47 -11.59
N LYS A 210 2.10 -4.28 -12.32
CA LYS A 210 2.01 -4.46 -13.76
C LYS A 210 1.56 -3.15 -14.40
N GLU A 211 2.38 -2.55 -15.24
CA GLU A 211 1.99 -1.38 -16.04
C GLU A 211 0.99 -1.79 -17.13
N LEU A 212 0.03 -0.90 -17.42
CA LEU A 212 -1.04 -1.10 -18.42
C LEU A 212 -0.85 -0.21 -19.65
#